data_AF-A0AAN5ZPD3-F1
#
_entry.id   AF-A0AAN5ZPD3-F1
#
_cell.length_a   1.000
_cell.length_b   1.000
_cell.length_c   1.000
_cell.angle_alpha   90.00
_cell.angle_beta   90.00
_cell.angle_gamma   90.00
#
_symmetry.space_group_name_H-M   'P 1'
#
loop_
_entity.id
_entity.type
_entity.pdbx_description
1 polymer ?
#
loop_
_entity_poly.entity_id
_entity_poly.type
_entity_poly.pdbx_seq_one_letter_code
_entity_poly.pdbx_strand_id
1 'polypeptide(L)'
;MFCSKCGKEIPNESVFCPECGNKCKGSSKSIPIDVNEHKGYIIKSLCHPITSVKEHVFGVSSKIQLIYIAIITLIIPLVKTLLFKAFSFNLVKSVVGIILEFSNVNTWDFNNMIKAKSQFDMIMENVFPTGNIYFLNLGSYIINYALILGIIYIIFKFLVKEDINKDSLVNIMFVVSIINVFILIISSIALVLGGAIWMIVSIFSSILSVVLLYALFNTLIKSKNKFIYIYSLTCMVVYSINAWFVFNNVSSIIYQIYYNLERYFI
;
A
#
# COMPACT_ATOMS: atom_id res chain seq x y z
N MET A 1 6.21 15.57 45.84
CA MET A 1 7.35 14.62 46.05
C MET A 1 8.65 15.42 46.20
N PHE A 2 9.73 14.91 46.79
CA PHE A 2 11.01 15.67 46.88
C PHE A 2 12.06 15.14 45.90
N CYS A 3 12.88 16.04 45.34
CA CYS A 3 13.95 15.68 44.41
C CYS A 3 15.04 14.89 45.13
N SER A 4 15.37 13.71 44.62
CA SER A 4 16.42 12.85 45.18
C SER A 4 17.83 13.46 45.10
N LYS A 5 18.04 14.53 44.32
CA LYS A 5 19.34 15.17 44.14
C LYS A 5 19.48 16.51 44.86
N CYS A 6 18.42 17.33 44.89
CA CYS A 6 18.49 18.66 45.51
C CYS A 6 17.54 18.85 46.69
N GLY A 7 16.74 17.84 47.06
CA GLY A 7 15.87 17.87 48.23
C GLY A 7 14.66 18.81 48.15
N LYS A 8 14.49 19.59 47.07
CA LYS A 8 13.35 20.49 46.91
C LYS A 8 12.06 19.76 46.53
N GLU A 9 10.93 20.34 46.91
CA GLU A 9 9.60 19.85 46.56
C GLU A 9 9.35 19.97 45.04
N ILE A 10 8.79 18.91 44.47
CA ILE A 10 8.50 18.76 43.05
C ILE A 10 6.97 18.74 42.89
N PRO A 11 6.42 19.60 42.02
CA PRO A 11 5.00 19.57 41.64
C PRO A 11 4.59 18.19 41.11
N ASN A 12 3.35 17.77 41.40
CA ASN A 12 2.88 16.38 41.25
C ASN A 12 2.85 15.81 39.81
N GLU A 13 3.28 16.56 38.79
CA GLU A 13 3.33 16.11 37.39
C GLU A 13 4.66 16.43 36.68
N SER A 14 5.70 16.83 37.44
CA SER A 14 6.98 17.25 36.87
C SER A 14 7.87 16.06 36.48
N VAL A 15 8.19 15.94 35.18
CA VAL A 15 9.10 14.91 34.65
C VAL A 15 10.57 15.19 35.04
N PHE A 16 10.91 16.47 35.22
CA PHE A 16 12.22 16.94 35.65
C PHE A 16 12.09 17.90 36.84
N CYS A 17 13.08 17.90 37.72
CA CYS A 17 13.17 18.87 38.80
C CYS A 17 13.43 20.27 38.20
N PRO A 18 12.56 21.26 38.44
CA PRO A 18 12.70 22.60 37.85
C PRO A 18 13.96 23.33 38.29
N GLU A 19 14.58 22.89 39.39
CA GLU A 19 15.68 23.59 40.04
C GLU A 19 17.06 23.04 39.70
N CYS A 20 17.17 21.72 39.48
CA CYS A 20 18.46 21.08 39.21
C CYS A 20 18.47 20.25 37.92
N GLY A 21 17.35 20.22 37.18
CA GLY A 21 17.20 19.46 35.93
C GLY A 21 17.21 17.94 36.10
N ASN A 22 17.25 17.42 37.33
CA ASN A 22 17.32 15.97 37.56
C ASN A 22 16.00 15.28 37.21
N LYS A 23 16.06 14.12 36.53
CA LYS A 23 14.87 13.37 36.11
C LYS A 23 14.19 12.70 37.31
N CYS A 24 12.90 12.92 37.47
CA CYS A 24 12.13 12.36 38.58
C CYS A 24 11.81 10.89 38.28
N LYS A 25 12.19 9.96 39.17
CA LYS A 25 11.87 8.52 39.05
C LYS A 25 10.38 8.30 39.39
N GLY A 26 9.49 8.42 38.41
CA GLY A 26 8.06 8.22 38.65
C GLY A 26 7.12 8.48 37.48
N SER A 27 7.44 7.99 36.28
CA SER A 27 6.43 7.89 35.20
C SER A 27 6.71 6.74 34.24
N SER A 28 6.62 5.50 34.74
CA SER A 28 6.19 4.38 33.88
C SER A 28 4.68 4.50 33.65
N LYS A 29 4.22 5.59 33.03
CA LYS A 29 2.89 5.61 32.43
C LYS A 29 3.05 4.87 31.11
N SER A 30 2.47 3.68 31.01
CA SER A 30 2.09 3.12 29.71
C SER A 30 1.35 4.22 28.97
N ILE A 31 1.95 4.76 27.91
CA ILE A 31 1.37 5.83 27.10
C ILE A 31 0.00 5.32 26.63
N PRO A 32 -1.13 5.88 27.08
CA PRO A 32 -2.40 5.58 26.44
C PRO A 32 -2.27 6.06 24.99
N ILE A 33 -2.59 5.18 24.04
CA ILE A 33 -2.57 5.49 22.62
C ILE A 33 -3.60 6.59 22.39
N ASP A 34 -3.14 7.85 22.26
CA ASP A 34 -4.00 8.97 21.92
C ASP A 34 -4.30 8.91 20.42
N VAL A 35 -5.54 8.51 20.11
CA VAL A 35 -6.06 8.36 18.74
C VAL A 35 -6.04 9.70 17.98
N ASN A 36 -6.06 10.84 18.68
CA ASN A 36 -6.01 12.16 18.04
C ASN A 36 -4.60 12.51 17.54
N GLU A 37 -3.55 12.04 18.21
CA GLU A 37 -2.16 12.25 17.80
C GLU A 37 -1.83 11.42 16.54
N HIS A 38 -2.36 10.20 16.45
CA HIS A 38 -2.12 9.30 15.30
C HIS A 38 -2.76 9.77 13.99
N LYS A 39 -3.93 10.43 14.04
CA LYS A 39 -4.58 11.02 12.86
C LYS A 39 -3.71 12.11 12.22
N GLY A 40 -3.08 12.95 13.04
CA GLY A 40 -2.20 14.03 12.58
C GLY A 40 -1.02 13.50 11.75
N TYR A 41 -0.45 12.36 12.13
CA TYR A 41 0.68 11.76 11.40
C TYR A 41 0.29 11.19 10.03
N ILE A 42 -0.87 10.54 9.93
CA ILE A 42 -1.37 10.01 8.65
C ILE A 42 -1.61 11.17 7.68
N ILE A 43 -2.26 12.25 8.15
CA ILE A 43 -2.50 13.44 7.33
C ILE A 43 -1.18 14.11 6.91
N LYS A 44 -0.23 14.28 7.84
CA LYS A 44 1.09 14.87 7.51
C LYS A 44 1.86 14.01 6.50
N SER A 45 1.76 12.68 6.59
CA SER A 45 2.39 11.75 5.64
C SER A 45 1.82 11.86 4.24
N LEU A 46 0.50 12.08 4.12
CA LEU A 46 -0.18 12.26 2.84
C LEU A 46 0.11 13.63 2.22
N CYS A 47 0.00 14.71 2.99
CA CYS A 47 0.19 16.07 2.48
C CYS A 47 1.66 16.43 2.26
N HIS A 48 2.57 15.91 3.11
CA HIS A 48 3.99 16.24 3.07
C HIS A 48 4.87 14.99 3.28
N PRO A 49 4.88 14.04 2.33
CA PRO A 49 5.60 12.77 2.46
C PRO A 49 7.12 12.93 2.59
N ILE A 50 7.69 13.94 1.91
CA ILE A 50 9.14 14.16 1.88
C ILE A 50 9.64 14.73 3.22
N THR A 51 8.95 15.72 3.77
CA THR A 51 9.37 16.38 5.01
C THR A 51 9.12 15.49 6.22
N SER A 52 8.06 14.67 6.22
CA SER A 52 7.77 13.72 7.30
C SER A 52 8.90 12.71 7.51
N VAL A 53 9.50 12.20 6.43
CA VAL A 53 10.68 11.32 6.50
C VAL A 53 11.93 12.07 6.93
N LYS A 54 12.19 13.26 6.37
CA LYS A 54 13.40 14.04 6.67
C LYS A 54 13.49 14.46 8.14
N GLU A 55 12.38 14.87 8.72
CA GLU A 55 12.30 15.38 10.10
C GLU A 55 12.01 14.29 11.14
N HIS A 56 11.86 13.02 10.72
CA HIS A 56 11.55 11.90 11.61
C HIS A 56 10.31 12.13 12.50
N VAL A 57 9.29 12.84 12.01
CA VAL A 57 8.16 13.33 12.81
C VAL A 57 7.09 12.27 13.09
N PHE A 58 7.45 10.99 12.98
CA PHE A 58 6.51 9.91 13.28
C PHE A 58 6.56 9.67 14.79
N GLY A 59 5.58 10.18 15.55
CA GLY A 59 5.40 9.89 16.98
C GLY A 59 5.00 8.44 17.27
N VAL A 60 5.33 7.51 16.36
CA VAL A 60 4.98 6.10 16.39
C VAL A 60 6.27 5.30 16.28
N SER A 61 6.50 4.38 17.22
CA SER A 61 7.71 3.54 17.22
C SER A 61 7.84 2.68 15.95
N SER A 62 9.08 2.39 15.54
CA SER A 62 9.38 1.57 14.34
C SER A 62 8.71 0.18 14.39
N LYS A 63 8.51 -0.39 15.60
CA LYS A 63 7.81 -1.66 15.78
C LYS A 63 6.33 -1.58 15.37
N ILE A 64 5.64 -0.51 15.77
CA ILE A 64 4.23 -0.31 15.44
C ILE A 64 4.09 -0.02 13.94
N GLN A 65 5.00 0.76 13.36
CA GLN A 65 5.02 1.02 11.92
C GLN A 65 5.14 -0.28 11.11
N LEU A 66 6.00 -1.21 11.52
CA LEU A 66 6.15 -2.52 10.87
C LEU A 66 4.86 -3.35 10.91
N ILE A 67 4.12 -3.32 12.02
CA ILE A 67 2.81 -3.98 12.13
C ILE A 67 1.82 -3.39 11.12
N TYR A 68 1.75 -2.05 11.02
CA TYR A 68 0.90 -1.39 10.02
C TYR A 68 1.28 -1.79 8.60
N ILE A 69 2.57 -1.79 8.27
CA ILE A 69 3.06 -2.18 6.93
C ILE A 69 2.66 -3.63 6.62
N ALA A 70 2.80 -4.55 7.58
CA ALA A 70 2.42 -5.95 7.39
C ALA A 70 0.92 -6.10 7.11
N ILE A 71 0.08 -5.41 7.89
CA ILE A 71 -1.38 -5.39 7.70
C ILE A 71 -1.72 -4.84 6.31
N ILE A 72 -1.14 -3.70 5.93
CA ILE A 72 -1.39 -3.06 4.62
C ILE A 72 -0.98 -3.98 3.46
N THR A 73 0.16 -4.66 3.59
CA THR A 73 0.68 -5.59 2.58
C THR A 73 -0.28 -6.75 2.32
N LEU A 74 -1.04 -7.18 3.33
CA LEU A 74 -2.05 -8.23 3.19
C LEU A 74 -3.41 -7.70 2.68
N ILE A 75 -3.81 -6.51 3.12
CA ILE A 75 -5.11 -5.91 2.77
C ILE A 75 -5.14 -5.43 1.32
N ILE A 76 -4.08 -4.76 0.82
CA ILE A 76 -4.08 -4.19 -0.54
C ILE A 76 -4.39 -5.26 -1.61
N PRO A 77 -3.70 -6.42 -1.64
CA PRO A 77 -3.99 -7.49 -2.60
C PRO A 77 -5.40 -8.07 -2.46
N LEU A 78 -5.91 -8.14 -1.24
CA LEU A 78 -7.27 -8.62 -0.96
C LEU A 78 -8.30 -7.70 -1.61
N VAL A 79 -8.18 -6.40 -1.35
CA VAL A 79 -9.09 -5.39 -1.93
C VAL A 79 -8.98 -5.39 -3.45
N LYS A 80 -7.76 -5.47 -4.02
CA LYS A 80 -7.58 -5.57 -5.49
C LYS A 80 -8.30 -6.78 -6.10
N THR A 81 -8.26 -7.92 -5.42
CA THR A 81 -8.94 -9.14 -5.87
C THR A 81 -10.46 -8.97 -5.83
N LEU A 82 -11.00 -8.29 -4.82
CA LEU A 82 -12.43 -7.97 -4.74
C LEU A 82 -12.84 -6.95 -5.82
N LEU A 83 -12.05 -5.89 -6.01
CA LEU A 83 -12.29 -4.87 -7.05
C LEU A 83 -12.27 -5.48 -8.46
N PHE A 84 -11.46 -6.51 -8.69
CA PHE A 84 -11.43 -7.20 -9.98
C PHE A 84 -12.79 -7.81 -10.36
N LYS A 85 -13.53 -8.39 -9.40
CA LYS A 85 -14.89 -8.93 -9.64
C LYS A 85 -15.84 -7.83 -10.10
N ALA A 86 -15.83 -6.69 -9.39
CA ALA A 86 -16.63 -5.52 -9.72
C ALA A 86 -16.26 -4.91 -11.09
N PHE A 87 -14.95 -4.82 -11.38
CA PHE A 87 -14.45 -4.36 -12.68
C PHE A 87 -14.91 -5.26 -13.83
N SER A 88 -14.80 -6.58 -13.65
CA SER A 88 -15.21 -7.57 -14.66
C SER A 88 -16.70 -7.46 -14.97
N PHE A 89 -17.56 -7.30 -13.96
CA PHE A 89 -18.98 -7.08 -14.18
C PHE A 89 -19.26 -5.80 -14.97
N ASN A 90 -18.56 -4.70 -14.62
CA ASN A 90 -18.72 -3.43 -15.33
C ASN A 90 -18.30 -3.52 -16.80
N LEU A 91 -17.27 -4.30 -17.13
CA LEU A 91 -16.89 -4.58 -18.52
C LEU A 91 -17.99 -5.35 -19.26
N VAL A 92 -18.50 -6.43 -18.66
CA VAL A 92 -19.60 -7.22 -19.25
C VAL A 92 -20.82 -6.33 -19.49
N LYS A 93 -21.21 -5.54 -18.48
CA LYS A 93 -22.31 -4.58 -18.58
C LYS A 93 -22.11 -3.61 -19.74
N SER A 94 -20.90 -3.06 -19.89
CA SER A 94 -20.58 -2.11 -20.96
C SER A 94 -20.68 -2.76 -22.34
N VAL A 95 -20.12 -3.96 -22.53
CA VAL A 95 -20.16 -4.66 -23.82
C VAL A 95 -21.60 -5.02 -24.20
N VAL A 96 -22.36 -5.59 -23.28
CA VAL A 96 -23.77 -5.93 -23.50
C VAL A 96 -24.60 -4.67 -23.76
N GLY A 97 -24.32 -3.57 -23.04
CA GLY A 97 -24.97 -2.29 -23.28
C GLY A 97 -24.80 -1.80 -24.72
N ILE A 98 -23.56 -1.85 -25.24
CA ILE A 98 -23.26 -1.50 -26.63
C ILE A 98 -24.04 -2.39 -27.60
N ILE A 99 -24.07 -3.71 -27.38
CA ILE A 99 -24.81 -4.66 -28.23
C ILE A 99 -26.31 -4.34 -28.24
N LEU A 100 -26.89 -4.05 -27.08
CA LEU A 100 -28.31 -3.74 -26.94
C LEU A 100 -28.66 -2.43 -27.66
N GLU A 101 -27.82 -1.40 -27.53
CA GLU A 101 -27.94 -0.13 -28.26
C GLU A 101 -27.91 -0.34 -29.77
N PHE A 102 -27.00 -1.18 -30.28
CA PHE A 102 -26.99 -1.56 -31.71
C PHE A 102 -28.25 -2.28 -32.16
N SER A 103 -28.92 -3.01 -31.26
CA SER A 103 -30.15 -3.75 -31.56
C SER A 103 -31.44 -2.94 -31.39
N ASN A 104 -31.37 -1.64 -31.06
CA ASN A 104 -32.52 -0.78 -30.73
C ASN A 104 -33.41 -1.34 -29.59
N VAL A 105 -32.86 -2.19 -28.73
CA VAL A 105 -33.54 -2.69 -27.53
C VAL A 105 -33.23 -1.75 -26.37
N ASN A 106 -34.24 -1.41 -25.57
CA ASN A 106 -34.05 -0.55 -24.40
C ASN A 106 -32.90 -1.05 -23.50
N THR A 107 -32.20 -0.08 -22.93
CA THR A 107 -31.05 -0.25 -22.05
C THR A 107 -31.39 -1.08 -20.80
N TRP A 108 -30.35 -1.43 -20.03
CA TRP A 108 -30.45 -2.18 -18.78
C TRP A 108 -31.54 -1.65 -17.83
N ASP A 109 -32.68 -2.34 -17.76
CA ASP A 109 -33.64 -2.16 -16.66
C ASP A 109 -32.99 -2.53 -15.32
N PHE A 110 -33.29 -1.79 -14.25
CA PHE A 110 -32.67 -1.94 -12.94
C PHE A 110 -32.86 -3.35 -12.38
N ASN A 111 -34.06 -3.92 -12.50
CA ASN A 111 -34.34 -5.28 -12.03
C ASN A 111 -33.56 -6.34 -12.83
N ASN A 112 -33.46 -6.16 -14.14
CA ASN A 112 -32.67 -7.05 -15.00
C ASN A 112 -31.17 -6.92 -14.72
N MET A 113 -30.68 -5.72 -14.39
CA MET A 113 -29.30 -5.47 -13.99
C MET A 113 -28.96 -6.18 -12.68
N ILE A 114 -29.85 -6.14 -11.68
CA ILE A 114 -29.65 -6.86 -10.41
C ILE A 114 -29.61 -8.36 -10.64
N LYS A 115 -30.54 -8.91 -11.43
CA LYS A 115 -30.57 -10.34 -11.76
C LYS A 115 -29.30 -10.77 -12.50
N ALA A 116 -28.87 -10.01 -13.50
CA ALA A 116 -27.65 -10.30 -14.24
C ALA A 116 -26.40 -10.20 -13.36
N LYS A 117 -26.35 -9.24 -12.43
CA LYS A 117 -25.26 -9.14 -11.45
C LYS A 117 -25.22 -10.36 -10.53
N SER A 118 -26.38 -10.76 -10.00
CA SER A 118 -26.50 -11.96 -9.16
C SER A 118 -26.02 -13.22 -9.90
N GLN A 119 -26.43 -13.41 -11.16
CA GLN A 119 -25.98 -14.54 -11.97
C GLN A 119 -24.47 -14.48 -12.25
N PHE A 120 -23.96 -13.30 -12.59
CA PHE A 120 -22.52 -13.08 -12.78
C PHE A 120 -21.74 -13.40 -11.51
N ASP A 121 -22.23 -12.96 -10.35
CA ASP A 121 -21.57 -13.19 -9.07
C ASP A 121 -21.49 -14.68 -8.73
N MET A 122 -22.55 -15.46 -9.02
CA MET A 122 -22.56 -16.93 -8.86
C MET A 122 -21.61 -17.64 -9.82
N ILE A 123 -21.57 -17.22 -11.10
CA ILE A 123 -20.63 -17.80 -12.08
C ILE A 123 -19.20 -17.53 -11.62
N MET A 124 -18.89 -16.28 -11.26
CA MET A 124 -17.56 -15.90 -10.79
C MET A 124 -17.12 -16.65 -9.53
N GLU A 125 -18.03 -16.97 -8.61
CA GLU A 125 -17.68 -17.74 -7.41
C GLU A 125 -17.31 -19.19 -7.71
N ASN A 126 -17.96 -19.82 -8.69
CA ASN A 126 -17.71 -21.21 -9.06
C ASN A 126 -16.55 -21.36 -10.05
N VAL A 127 -16.35 -20.38 -10.91
CA VAL A 127 -15.36 -20.42 -11.98
C VAL A 127 -14.03 -19.83 -11.55
N PHE A 128 -14.06 -18.72 -10.83
CA PHE A 128 -12.90 -17.85 -10.70
C PHE A 128 -12.04 -18.25 -9.48
N PRO A 129 -10.77 -18.63 -9.67
CA PRO A 129 -9.91 -19.09 -8.59
C PRO A 129 -9.39 -17.91 -7.76
N THR A 130 -10.26 -17.33 -6.93
CA THR A 130 -10.00 -16.13 -6.12
C THR A 130 -8.74 -16.24 -5.26
N GLY A 131 -8.47 -17.42 -4.68
CA GLY A 131 -7.26 -17.68 -3.91
C GLY A 131 -5.97 -17.50 -4.72
N ASN A 132 -5.92 -18.08 -5.92
CA ASN A 132 -4.72 -18.00 -6.77
C ASN A 132 -4.47 -16.56 -7.26
N ILE A 133 -5.54 -15.82 -7.53
CA ILE A 133 -5.47 -14.41 -7.92
C ILE A 133 -5.01 -13.54 -6.75
N TYR A 134 -5.48 -13.84 -5.53
CA TYR A 134 -4.97 -13.19 -4.34
C TYR A 134 -3.46 -13.45 -4.17
N PHE A 135 -3.01 -14.70 -4.31
CA PHE A 135 -1.58 -15.04 -4.24
C PHE A 135 -0.76 -14.34 -5.32
N LEU A 136 -1.27 -14.26 -6.55
CA LEU A 136 -0.64 -13.52 -7.63
C LEU A 136 -0.49 -12.04 -7.29
N ASN A 137 -1.57 -11.41 -6.81
CA ASN A 137 -1.58 -10.00 -6.43
C ASN A 137 -0.66 -9.72 -5.23
N LEU A 138 -0.63 -10.61 -4.24
CA LEU A 138 0.23 -10.51 -3.06
C LEU A 138 1.70 -10.66 -3.46
N GLY A 139 2.03 -11.71 -4.22
CA GLY A 139 3.39 -11.93 -4.72
C GLY A 139 3.88 -10.75 -5.55
N SER A 140 3.06 -10.27 -6.49
CA SER A 140 3.38 -9.11 -7.32
C SER A 140 3.57 -7.83 -6.51
N TYR A 141 2.75 -7.62 -5.47
CA TYR A 141 2.90 -6.47 -4.57
C TYR A 141 4.22 -6.54 -3.77
N ILE A 142 4.53 -7.71 -3.20
CA ILE A 142 5.78 -7.92 -2.44
C ILE A 142 7.00 -7.73 -3.36
N ILE A 143 6.99 -8.33 -4.55
CA ILE A 143 8.08 -8.21 -5.52
C ILE A 143 8.30 -6.73 -5.88
N ASN A 144 7.25 -6.00 -6.24
CA ASN A 144 7.41 -4.61 -6.66
C ASN A 144 7.91 -3.69 -5.55
N TYR A 145 7.38 -3.81 -4.33
CA TYR A 145 7.68 -2.83 -3.28
C TYR A 145 8.79 -3.30 -2.34
N ALA A 146 8.72 -4.52 -1.83
CA ALA A 146 9.70 -5.01 -0.85
C ALA A 146 11.08 -5.25 -1.49
N LEU A 147 11.14 -5.74 -2.73
CA LEU A 147 12.44 -5.94 -3.39
C LEU A 147 13.10 -4.63 -3.81
N ILE A 148 12.37 -3.64 -4.33
CA ILE A 148 12.96 -2.32 -4.64
C ILE A 148 13.60 -1.72 -3.38
N LEU A 149 12.86 -1.70 -2.27
CA LEU A 149 13.34 -1.20 -0.98
C LEU A 149 14.56 -2.00 -0.48
N GLY A 150 14.48 -3.32 -0.53
CA GLY A 150 15.54 -4.21 -0.05
C GLY A 150 16.83 -4.10 -0.86
N ILE A 151 16.74 -4.10 -2.19
CA ILE A 151 17.90 -4.01 -3.09
C ILE A 151 18.59 -2.65 -2.93
N ILE A 152 17.84 -1.55 -2.92
CA ILE A 152 18.42 -0.21 -2.73
C ILE A 152 19.14 -0.13 -1.38
N TYR A 153 18.53 -0.63 -0.31
CA TYR A 153 19.16 -0.65 1.02
C TYR A 153 20.47 -1.45 1.02
N ILE A 154 20.48 -2.66 0.46
CA ILE A 154 21.66 -3.51 0.41
C ILE A 154 22.78 -2.83 -0.38
N ILE A 155 22.48 -2.27 -1.55
CA ILE A 155 23.49 -1.61 -2.39
C ILE A 155 24.08 -0.41 -1.66
N PHE A 156 23.25 0.47 -1.10
CA PHE A 156 23.76 1.69 -0.48
C PHE A 156 24.52 1.43 0.82
N LYS A 157 24.06 0.46 1.63
CA LYS A 157 24.73 0.11 2.87
C LYS A 157 26.05 -0.62 2.65
N PHE A 158 26.08 -1.63 1.77
CA PHE A 158 27.23 -2.53 1.64
C PHE A 158 28.17 -2.13 0.51
N LEU A 159 27.66 -1.69 -0.65
CA LEU A 159 28.48 -1.35 -1.81
C LEU A 159 28.91 0.12 -1.78
N VAL A 160 28.00 1.03 -1.47
CA VAL A 160 28.29 2.48 -1.44
C VAL A 160 28.83 2.93 -0.06
N LYS A 161 28.69 2.07 0.97
CA LYS A 161 29.12 2.33 2.36
C LYS A 161 28.54 3.62 2.94
N GLU A 162 27.28 3.93 2.62
CA GLU A 162 26.55 5.02 3.26
C GLU A 162 25.92 4.56 4.59
N ASP A 163 26.03 5.40 5.62
CA ASP A 163 25.35 5.21 6.90
C ASP A 163 23.87 5.56 6.79
N ILE A 164 23.09 4.60 6.32
CA ILE A 164 21.62 4.67 6.33
C ILE A 164 21.09 4.06 7.63
N ASN A 165 20.44 4.90 8.45
CA ASN A 165 19.76 4.42 9.66
C ASN A 165 18.58 3.51 9.29
N LYS A 166 18.43 2.40 10.03
CA LYS A 166 17.31 1.46 9.89
C LYS A 166 15.95 2.14 10.09
N ASP A 167 15.84 3.04 11.06
CA ASP A 167 14.57 3.74 11.34
C ASP A 167 14.13 4.63 10.18
N SER A 168 15.07 5.26 9.47
CA SER A 168 14.77 6.05 8.27
C SER A 168 14.14 5.20 7.17
N LEU A 169 14.53 3.93 7.05
CA LEU A 169 13.96 3.01 6.06
C LEU A 169 12.55 2.57 6.44
N VAL A 170 12.32 2.26 7.72
CA VAL A 170 10.97 1.92 8.20
C VAL A 170 10.02 3.11 7.97
N ASN A 171 10.48 4.35 8.19
CA ASN A 171 9.72 5.55 7.89
C ASN A 171 9.37 5.68 6.40
N ILE A 172 10.31 5.41 5.48
CA ILE A 172 10.03 5.39 4.03
C ILE A 172 8.95 4.34 3.73
N MET A 173 9.12 3.11 4.22
CA MET A 173 8.17 2.03 4.00
C MET A 173 6.76 2.38 4.51
N PHE A 174 6.70 3.03 5.67
CA PHE A 174 5.46 3.46 6.29
C PHE A 174 4.73 4.52 5.45
N VAL A 175 5.43 5.58 5.01
CA VAL A 175 4.85 6.63 4.16
C VAL A 175 4.35 6.08 2.82
N VAL A 176 5.15 5.24 2.17
CA VAL A 176 4.76 4.60 0.90
C VAL A 176 3.53 3.71 1.09
N SER A 177 3.45 2.98 2.21
CA SER A 177 2.30 2.14 2.54
C SER A 177 1.03 2.97 2.75
N ILE A 178 1.11 4.09 3.48
CA ILE A 178 -0.03 5.00 3.68
C ILE A 178 -0.54 5.54 2.34
N ILE A 179 0.38 6.01 1.48
CA ILE A 179 0.00 6.55 0.17
C ILE A 179 -0.62 5.47 -0.72
N ASN A 180 -0.06 4.26 -0.74
CA ASN A 180 -0.62 3.15 -1.49
C ASN A 180 -2.06 2.78 -1.05
N VAL A 181 -2.35 2.81 0.25
CA VAL A 181 -3.72 2.61 0.76
C VAL A 181 -4.65 3.72 0.30
N PHE A 182 -4.19 4.98 0.38
CA PHE A 182 -5.00 6.11 -0.06
C PHE A 182 -5.33 6.04 -1.56
N ILE A 183 -4.36 5.68 -2.40
CA ILE A 183 -4.59 5.52 -3.83
C ILE A 183 -5.52 4.33 -4.11
N LEU A 184 -5.42 3.23 -3.34
CA LEU A 184 -6.35 2.12 -3.45
C LEU A 184 -7.79 2.55 -3.17
N ILE A 185 -8.02 3.43 -2.19
CA ILE A 185 -9.35 4.00 -1.91
C ILE A 185 -9.83 4.84 -3.09
N ILE A 186 -8.99 5.75 -3.62
CA ILE A 186 -9.33 6.57 -4.79
C ILE A 186 -9.64 5.69 -6.00
N SER A 187 -8.84 4.65 -6.24
CA SER A 187 -9.06 3.67 -7.30
C SER A 187 -10.41 2.97 -7.12
N SER A 188 -10.74 2.55 -5.90
CA SER A 188 -12.05 1.93 -5.60
C SER A 188 -13.22 2.85 -5.93
N ILE A 189 -13.11 4.16 -5.62
CA ILE A 189 -14.12 5.17 -5.95
C ILE A 189 -14.18 5.38 -7.48
N ALA A 190 -13.03 5.48 -8.15
CA ALA A 190 -12.94 5.63 -9.59
C ALA A 190 -13.62 4.47 -10.35
N LEU A 191 -13.60 3.26 -9.79
CA LEU A 191 -14.29 2.10 -10.36
C LEU A 191 -15.81 2.27 -10.39
N VAL A 192 -16.38 3.00 -9.43
CA VAL A 192 -17.82 3.33 -9.42
C VAL A 192 -18.16 4.28 -10.56
N LEU A 193 -17.25 5.20 -10.91
CA LEU A 193 -17.42 6.13 -12.03
C LEU A 193 -17.26 5.44 -13.39
N GLY A 194 -16.42 4.41 -13.46
CA GLY A 194 -16.31 3.55 -14.63
C GLY A 194 -14.96 2.84 -14.75
N GLY A 195 -14.93 1.73 -15.50
CA GLY A 195 -13.72 0.92 -15.68
C GLY A 195 -12.56 1.66 -16.36
N ALA A 196 -12.85 2.53 -17.33
CA ALA A 196 -11.82 3.33 -18.01
C ALA A 196 -11.13 4.32 -17.06
N ILE A 197 -11.93 5.03 -16.25
CA ILE A 197 -11.41 5.98 -15.25
C ILE A 197 -10.57 5.23 -14.21
N TRP A 198 -11.04 4.06 -13.76
CA TRP A 198 -10.28 3.19 -12.87
C TRP A 198 -8.91 2.79 -13.43
N MET A 199 -8.83 2.39 -14.71
CA MET A 199 -7.56 2.02 -15.35
C MET A 199 -6.57 3.18 -15.36
N ILE A 200 -7.03 4.39 -15.72
CA ILE A 200 -6.20 5.61 -15.73
C ILE A 200 -5.62 5.86 -14.32
N VAL A 201 -6.47 5.81 -13.29
CA VAL A 201 -6.06 6.00 -11.89
C VAL A 201 -5.05 4.94 -11.45
N SER A 202 -5.23 3.68 -11.87
CA SER A 202 -4.35 2.56 -11.52
C SER A 202 -2.96 2.68 -12.16
N ILE A 203 -2.88 3.12 -13.42
CA ILE A 203 -1.62 3.38 -14.11
C ILE A 203 -0.90 4.57 -13.44
N PHE A 204 -1.62 5.67 -13.22
CA PHE A 204 -1.08 6.85 -12.55
C PHE A 204 -0.56 6.51 -11.14
N SER A 205 -1.29 5.69 -10.38
CA SER A 205 -0.87 5.18 -9.08
C SER A 205 0.50 4.51 -9.14
N SER A 206 0.71 3.65 -10.13
CA SER A 206 1.93 2.86 -10.24
C SER A 206 3.13 3.75 -10.52
N ILE A 207 2.96 4.75 -11.40
CA ILE A 207 3.99 5.77 -11.69
C ILE A 207 4.27 6.60 -10.46
N LEU A 208 3.23 7.07 -9.75
CA LEU A 208 3.36 7.91 -8.57
C LEU A 208 4.15 7.19 -7.46
N SER A 209 3.90 5.90 -7.24
CA SER A 209 4.60 5.14 -6.19
C SER A 209 6.09 4.97 -6.49
N VAL A 210 6.49 4.83 -7.77
CA VAL A 210 7.90 4.83 -8.18
C VAL A 210 8.53 6.19 -7.93
N VAL A 211 7.90 7.26 -8.41
CA VAL A 211 8.41 8.64 -8.23
C VAL A 211 8.54 8.99 -6.75
N LEU A 212 7.57 8.59 -5.92
CA LEU A 212 7.59 8.78 -4.48
C LEU A 212 8.77 8.04 -3.83
N LEU A 213 8.98 6.77 -4.16
CA LEU A 213 10.11 5.99 -3.65
C LEU A 213 11.44 6.67 -4.00
N TYR A 214 11.61 7.09 -5.26
CA TYR A 214 12.79 7.83 -5.68
C TYR A 214 12.99 9.10 -4.85
N ALA A 215 11.95 9.92 -4.70
CA ALA A 215 12.02 11.18 -3.96
C ALA A 215 12.39 10.97 -2.49
N LEU A 216 11.81 9.96 -1.83
CA LEU A 216 12.09 9.63 -0.44
C LEU A 216 13.53 9.13 -0.24
N PHE A 217 14.01 8.19 -1.04
CA PHE A 217 15.41 7.75 -0.98
C PHE A 217 16.38 8.89 -1.30
N ASN A 218 16.01 9.76 -2.24
CA ASN A 218 16.77 10.95 -2.56
C ASN A 218 16.83 11.94 -1.40
N THR A 219 16.06 11.82 -0.32
CA THR A 219 16.29 12.64 0.88
C THR A 219 17.41 12.11 1.77
N LEU A 220 17.62 10.79 1.77
CA LEU A 220 18.54 10.11 2.68
C LEU A 220 19.94 9.97 2.10
N ILE A 221 20.02 9.68 0.80
CA ILE A 221 21.28 9.29 0.15
C ILE A 221 22.11 10.51 -0.19
N LYS A 222 23.38 10.54 0.20
CA LYS A 222 24.28 11.68 -0.07
C LYS A 222 24.83 11.64 -1.49
N SER A 223 25.12 10.44 -2.01
CA SER A 223 25.73 10.22 -3.32
C SER A 223 24.74 10.27 -4.49
N LYS A 224 24.17 11.47 -4.73
CA LYS A 224 23.14 11.75 -5.76
C LYS A 224 23.44 11.17 -7.14
N ASN A 225 24.66 11.38 -7.63
CA ASN A 225 25.04 10.97 -8.98
C ASN A 225 24.98 9.45 -9.16
N LYS A 226 25.38 8.67 -8.14
CA LYS A 226 25.32 7.21 -8.17
C LYS A 226 23.90 6.69 -7.97
N PHE A 227 23.13 7.38 -7.13
CA PHE A 227 21.76 7.01 -6.81
C PHE A 227 20.84 6.93 -8.01
N ILE A 228 20.91 7.90 -8.92
CA ILE A 228 20.04 7.92 -10.11
C ILE A 228 20.20 6.61 -10.91
N TYR A 229 21.44 6.23 -11.23
CA TYR A 229 21.71 5.03 -12.01
C TYR A 229 21.34 3.74 -11.26
N ILE A 230 21.68 3.65 -9.97
CA ILE A 230 21.38 2.47 -9.15
C ILE A 230 19.87 2.29 -9.01
N TYR A 231 19.13 3.38 -8.76
CA TYR A 231 17.68 3.33 -8.62
C TYR A 231 17.03 2.87 -9.92
N SER A 232 17.38 3.50 -11.05
CA SER A 232 16.83 3.13 -12.36
C SER A 232 17.11 1.67 -12.73
N LEU A 233 18.35 1.19 -12.52
CA LEU A 233 18.71 -0.20 -12.77
C LEU A 233 17.92 -1.16 -11.86
N THR A 234 17.77 -0.81 -10.58
CA THR A 234 17.00 -1.61 -9.62
C THR A 234 15.54 -1.73 -10.05
N CYS A 235 14.92 -0.63 -10.48
CA CYS A 235 13.57 -0.66 -11.00
C CYS A 235 13.44 -1.58 -12.23
N MET A 236 14.34 -1.46 -13.21
CA MET A 236 14.30 -2.34 -14.40
C MET A 236 14.39 -3.82 -14.04
N VAL A 237 15.30 -4.18 -13.13
CA VAL A 237 15.48 -5.57 -12.67
C VAL A 237 14.23 -6.07 -11.94
N VAL A 238 13.71 -5.31 -10.98
CA VAL A 238 12.55 -5.73 -10.19
C VAL A 238 11.30 -5.85 -11.06
N TYR A 239 11.06 -4.90 -11.98
CA TYR A 239 9.93 -4.99 -12.89
C TYR A 239 10.03 -6.18 -13.85
N SER A 240 11.24 -6.54 -14.29
CA SER A 240 11.45 -7.72 -15.13
C SER A 240 11.15 -9.01 -14.36
N ILE A 241 11.62 -9.11 -13.11
CA ILE A 241 11.31 -10.23 -12.21
C ILE A 241 9.80 -10.31 -11.98
N ASN A 242 9.15 -9.17 -11.74
CA ASN A 242 7.71 -9.11 -11.51
C ASN A 242 6.91 -9.53 -12.74
N ALA A 243 7.30 -9.06 -13.93
CA ALA A 243 6.67 -9.45 -15.17
C ALA A 243 6.77 -10.97 -15.38
N TRP A 244 7.98 -11.53 -15.23
CA TRP A 244 8.20 -12.97 -15.33
C TRP A 244 7.34 -13.77 -14.33
N PHE A 245 7.30 -13.34 -13.06
CA PHE A 245 6.46 -13.95 -12.03
C PHE A 245 4.97 -13.92 -12.41
N VAL A 246 4.47 -12.77 -12.88
CA VAL A 246 3.07 -12.62 -13.27
C VAL A 246 2.74 -13.52 -14.46
N PHE A 247 3.55 -13.48 -15.53
CA PHE A 247 3.32 -14.30 -16.72
C PHE A 247 3.25 -15.79 -16.41
N ASN A 248 4.18 -16.30 -15.59
CA ASN A 248 4.23 -17.71 -15.25
C ASN A 248 2.99 -18.19 -14.48
N ASN A 249 2.45 -17.35 -13.59
CA ASN A 249 1.29 -17.71 -12.78
C ASN A 249 -0.05 -17.49 -13.52
N VAL A 250 -0.13 -16.49 -14.41
CA VAL A 250 -1.35 -16.20 -15.18
C VAL A 250 -1.74 -17.38 -16.07
N SER A 251 -0.77 -18.07 -16.69
CA SER A 251 -1.05 -19.26 -17.51
C SER A 251 -1.78 -20.35 -16.72
N SER A 252 -1.35 -20.62 -15.48
CA SER A 252 -1.99 -21.60 -14.61
C SER A 252 -3.41 -21.18 -14.20
N ILE A 253 -3.62 -19.88 -13.96
CA ILE A 253 -4.94 -19.34 -13.61
C ILE A 253 -5.91 -19.45 -14.79
N ILE A 254 -5.46 -19.13 -16.00
CA ILE A 254 -6.27 -19.26 -17.22
C ILE A 254 -6.70 -20.72 -17.43
N TYR A 255 -5.76 -21.66 -17.30
CA TYR A 255 -6.07 -23.09 -17.42
C TYR A 255 -7.12 -23.54 -16.41
N GLN A 256 -7.00 -23.09 -15.15
CA GLN A 256 -7.97 -23.43 -14.11
C GLN A 256 -9.35 -22.81 -14.36
N ILE A 257 -9.42 -21.57 -14.85
CA ILE A 257 -10.67 -20.92 -15.24
C ILE A 257 -11.35 -21.72 -16.35
N TYR A 258 -10.60 -22.12 -17.38
CA TYR A 258 -11.12 -22.94 -18.48
C TYR A 258 -11.70 -24.26 -17.97
N TYR A 259 -10.96 -24.98 -17.14
CA TYR A 259 -11.42 -26.24 -16.55
C TYR A 259 -12.67 -26.07 -15.68
N ASN A 260 -12.74 -25.01 -14.87
CA ASN A 260 -13.92 -24.74 -14.05
C ASN A 260 -15.14 -24.34 -14.89
N LEU A 261 -14.95 -23.60 -15.98
CA LEU A 261 -16.01 -23.27 -16.93
C LEU A 261 -16.59 -24.52 -17.57
N GLU A 262 -15.72 -25.40 -18.07
CA GLU A 262 -16.13 -26.67 -18.68
C GLU A 262 -16.98 -27.50 -17.71
N ARG A 263 -16.57 -27.60 -16.44
CA ARG A 263 -17.33 -28.32 -15.41
C ARG A 263 -18.64 -27.64 -14.99
N TYR A 264 -18.76 -26.32 -15.15
CA TYR A 264 -19.96 -25.59 -14.73
C TYR A 264 -21.09 -25.69 -15.78
N PHE A 265 -20.73 -25.82 -17.06
CA PHE A 265 -21.69 -25.84 -18.17
C PHE A 265 -22.00 -27.25 -18.71
N ILE A 266 -21.30 -28.29 -18.24
CA ILE A 266 -21.55 -29.71 -18.53
C ILE A 266 -22.20 -30.37 -17.32
#